data_AF-A0A645B9K8-F1
#
_entry.id   AF-A0A645B9K8-F1
#
_cell.length_a   1.000
_cell.length_b   1.000
_cell.length_c   1.000
_cell.angle_alpha   90.00
_cell.angle_beta   90.00
_cell.angle_gamma   90.00
#
_symmetry.space_group_name_H-M   'P 1'
#
loop_
_entity.id
_entity.type
_entity.pdbx_description
1 polymer ?
#
loop_
_entity_poly.entity_id
_entity_poly.type
_entity_poly.pdbx_seq_one_letter_code
_entity_poly.pdbx_strand_id
1 'polypeptide(L)'
;MSGDEDTVTQSLLSQISGPDGWGLATGLSLLVWFIFAPHCLATLATIRRETGSWKQPVVMATYLFALAYIFSFITYQVASKF
;
A
#
# COMPACT_ATOMS: atom_id res chain seq x y z
N MET A 1 -22.88 -3.99 18.63
CA MET A 1 -22.54 -4.47 17.27
C MET A 1 -21.19 -5.21 17.28
N SER A 2 -20.94 -6.06 18.29
CA SER A 2 -19.62 -6.71 18.52
C SER A 2 -19.49 -8.10 17.87
N GLY A 3 -20.60 -8.75 17.48
CA GLY A 3 -20.53 -10.07 16.83
C GLY A 3 -19.96 -10.05 15.40
N ASP A 4 -19.98 -8.90 14.71
CA ASP A 4 -19.46 -8.79 13.34
C ASP A 4 -17.92 -8.67 13.33
N GLU A 5 -17.38 -7.89 14.28
CA GLU A 5 -15.93 -7.66 14.50
C GLU A 5 -15.17 -8.94 14.92
N ASP A 6 -15.78 -9.83 15.70
CA ASP A 6 -15.19 -11.13 16.03
C ASP A 6 -15.11 -12.06 14.81
N THR A 7 -16.12 -12.02 13.94
CA THR A 7 -16.21 -12.86 12.74
C THR A 7 -15.21 -12.43 11.66
N VAL A 8 -15.00 -11.12 11.49
CA VAL A 8 -13.93 -10.59 10.63
C VAL A 8 -12.53 -10.90 11.20
N THR A 9 -12.36 -10.88 12.51
CA THR A 9 -11.06 -11.21 13.14
C THR A 9 -10.68 -12.68 12.90
N GLN A 10 -11.62 -13.60 13.03
CA GLN A 10 -11.43 -15.04 12.77
C GLN A 10 -11.10 -15.33 11.29
N SER A 11 -11.76 -14.66 10.34
CA SER A 11 -11.48 -14.82 8.91
C SER A 11 -10.11 -14.24 8.50
N LEU A 12 -9.71 -13.10 9.07
CA LEU A 12 -8.37 -12.54 8.87
C LEU A 12 -7.29 -13.44 9.47
N LEU A 13 -7.49 -13.96 10.69
CA LEU A 13 -6.58 -14.92 11.32
C LEU A 13 -6.42 -16.18 10.47
N SER A 14 -7.51 -16.76 9.96
CA SER A 14 -7.44 -17.92 9.07
C SER A 14 -6.66 -17.64 7.79
N GLN A 15 -6.71 -16.40 7.29
CA GLN A 15 -6.03 -16.00 6.06
C GLN A 15 -4.54 -15.65 6.28
N ILE A 16 -4.19 -15.17 7.48
CA ILE A 16 -2.81 -14.86 7.88
C ILE A 16 -2.06 -16.12 8.32
N SER A 17 -2.73 -17.06 9.01
CA SER A 17 -2.13 -18.25 9.63
C SER A 17 -2.10 -19.50 8.74
N GLY A 18 -2.55 -19.40 7.48
CA GLY A 18 -2.44 -20.51 6.53
C GLY A 18 -0.99 -20.95 6.30
N PRO A 19 -0.73 -22.19 5.84
CA PRO A 19 0.62 -22.63 5.46
C PRO A 19 1.20 -21.86 4.26
N ASP A 20 0.32 -21.25 3.44
CA ASP A 20 0.63 -20.23 2.41
C ASP A 20 0.44 -18.79 2.94
N GLY A 21 0.23 -18.66 4.25
CA GLY A 21 -0.16 -17.45 4.96
C GLY A 21 0.90 -16.39 4.80
N TRP A 22 0.46 -15.24 4.30
CA TRP A 22 1.21 -14.01 4.08
C TRP A 22 2.70 -14.15 4.39
N GLY A 23 3.45 -14.69 3.42
CA GLY A 23 4.91 -14.75 3.53
C GLY A 23 5.45 -13.38 3.89
N LEU A 24 6.64 -13.33 4.51
CA LEU A 24 7.36 -12.08 4.83
C LEU A 24 7.31 -11.06 3.69
N ALA A 25 7.29 -11.54 2.44
CA ALA A 25 7.16 -10.76 1.23
C ALA A 25 5.82 -9.97 1.12
N THR A 26 4.68 -10.55 1.50
CA THR A 26 3.37 -9.87 1.52
C THR A 26 3.32 -8.83 2.64
N GLY A 27 3.86 -9.15 3.82
CA GLY A 27 3.99 -8.22 4.94
C GLY A 27 4.87 -7.00 4.61
N LEU A 28 6.03 -7.22 3.98
CA LEU A 28 6.93 -6.15 3.52
C LEU A 28 6.30 -5.31 2.40
N SER A 29 5.61 -5.93 1.45
CA SER A 29 4.93 -5.22 0.35
C SER A 29 3.86 -4.26 0.87
N LEU A 30 3.11 -4.68 1.89
CA LEU A 30 2.06 -3.86 2.49
C LEU A 30 2.62 -2.77 3.40
N LEU A 31 3.74 -3.00 4.10
CA LEU A 31 4.41 -1.98 4.89
C LEU A 31 4.96 -0.85 3.98
N VAL A 32 5.59 -1.22 2.86
CA VAL A 32 6.06 -0.27 1.84
C VAL A 32 4.88 0.49 1.25
N TRP A 33 3.80 -0.20 0.89
CA TRP A 33 2.57 0.46 0.42
C TRP A 33 2.03 1.45 1.45
N PHE A 34 1.96 1.06 2.72
CA PHE A 34 1.44 1.91 3.79
C PHE A 34 2.30 3.15 4.07
N ILE A 35 3.63 3.05 3.93
CA ILE A 35 4.57 4.17 4.09
C ILE A 35 4.42 5.22 2.98
N PHE A 36 4.08 4.80 1.75
CA PHE A 36 3.89 5.70 0.61
C PHE A 36 2.42 6.11 0.39
N ALA A 37 1.46 5.42 1.03
CA ALA A 37 0.04 5.68 0.93
C ALA A 37 -0.52 6.94 1.64
N PRO A 38 0.16 7.70 2.52
CA PRO A 38 -0.40 8.97 3.00
C PRO A 38 -0.25 10.07 1.93
N HIS A 39 -0.77 9.81 0.73
CA HIS A 39 -1.16 10.85 -0.18
C HIS A 39 -2.50 11.42 0.32
N CYS A 40 -2.45 12.43 1.17
CA CYS A 40 -3.66 13.16 1.55
C CYS A 40 -4.26 13.79 0.28
N LEU A 41 -5.44 13.35 -0.13
CA LEU A 41 -6.23 13.93 -1.24
C LEU A 41 -6.36 15.46 -1.10
N ALA A 42 -6.36 15.96 0.14
CA ALA A 42 -6.32 17.38 0.46
C ALA A 42 -5.10 18.09 -0.15
N THR A 43 -3.92 17.48 -0.14
CA THR A 43 -2.69 18.05 -0.72
C THR A 43 -2.78 18.10 -2.25
N LEU A 44 -3.30 17.04 -2.89
CA LEU A 44 -3.51 17.04 -4.36
C LEU A 44 -4.56 18.09 -4.76
N ALA A 45 -5.61 18.26 -3.95
CA ALA A 45 -6.67 19.23 -4.19
C ALA A 45 -6.17 20.67 -4.07
N THR A 46 -5.29 20.97 -3.10
CA THR A 46 -4.64 22.28 -2.98
C THR A 46 -3.70 22.55 -4.15
N ILE A 47 -2.83 21.60 -4.52
CA ILE A 47 -1.92 21.77 -5.66
C ILE A 47 -2.71 21.96 -6.97
N ARG A 48 -3.80 21.22 -7.17
CA ARG A 48 -4.70 21.43 -8.32
C ARG A 48 -5.21 22.87 -8.39
N ARG A 49 -5.64 23.43 -7.26
CA ARG A 49 -6.19 24.80 -7.19
C ARG A 49 -5.13 25.85 -7.52
N GLU A 50 -3.92 25.69 -7.01
CA GLU A 50 -2.83 26.65 -7.20
C GLU A 50 -2.17 26.54 -8.57
N THR A 51 -1.98 25.32 -9.09
CA THR A 51 -1.29 25.08 -10.37
C THR A 51 -2.26 25.12 -11.57
N GLY A 52 -3.58 25.10 -11.33
CA GLY A 52 -4.62 25.12 -12.37
C GLY A 52 -4.65 23.88 -13.29
N SER A 53 -3.76 22.91 -13.09
CA SER A 53 -3.58 21.75 -13.97
C SER A 53 -3.50 20.45 -13.16
N TRP A 54 -4.22 19.41 -13.61
CA TRP A 54 -4.21 18.07 -12.99
C TRP A 54 -2.93 17.29 -13.25
N LYS A 55 -2.16 17.68 -14.26
CA LYS A 55 -0.98 16.92 -14.68
C LYS A 55 0.13 16.94 -13.63
N GLN A 56 0.42 18.11 -13.06
CA GLN A 56 1.47 18.27 -12.05
C GLN A 56 1.22 17.46 -10.77
N PRO A 57 0.06 17.56 -10.12
CA PRO A 57 -0.18 16.81 -8.88
C PRO A 57 -0.30 15.30 -9.11
N VAL A 58 -0.83 14.86 -10.25
CA VAL A 58 -0.88 13.43 -10.61
C VAL A 58 0.51 12.89 -10.91
N VAL A 59 1.35 13.60 -11.67
CA VAL A 59 2.72 13.16 -11.97
C VAL A 59 3.54 12.99 -10.70
N MET A 60 3.43 13.91 -9.75
CA MET A 60 4.13 13.81 -8.46
C MET A 60 3.66 12.60 -7.63
N ALA A 61 2.35 12.37 -7.56
CA ALA A 61 1.78 11.23 -6.84
C ALA A 61 2.15 9.90 -7.51
N THR A 62 1.98 9.80 -8.82
CA THR A 62 2.33 8.60 -9.59
C THR A 62 3.83 8.32 -9.55
N TYR A 63 4.68 9.34 -9.51
CA TYR A 63 6.14 9.16 -9.39
C TYR A 63 6.53 8.46 -8.09
N LEU A 64 6.00 8.93 -6.95
CA LEU A 64 6.26 8.30 -5.65
C LEU A 64 5.65 6.89 -5.57
N PHE A 65 4.47 6.70 -6.18
CA PHE A 65 3.79 5.41 -6.25
C PHE A 65 4.56 4.38 -7.09
N ALA A 66 5.05 4.80 -8.26
CA ALA A 66 5.83 3.97 -9.15
C ALA A 66 7.16 3.58 -8.50
N LEU A 67 7.82 4.52 -7.83
CA LEU A 67 9.06 4.26 -7.11
C LEU A 67 8.85 3.24 -5.97
N ALA A 68 7.75 3.37 -5.22
CA ALA A 68 7.38 2.42 -4.17
C ALA A 68 7.06 1.03 -4.73
N TYR A 69 6.35 0.95 -5.85
CA TYR A 69 6.03 -0.31 -6.53
C TYR A 69 7.31 -1.03 -6.98
N ILE A 70 8.26 -0.30 -7.55
CA ILE A 70 9.57 -0.82 -7.95
C ILE A 70 10.32 -1.37 -6.73
N PHE A 71 10.35 -0.62 -5.61
CA PHE A 71 11.04 -1.06 -4.39
C PHE A 71 10.39 -2.29 -3.75
N SER A 72 9.06 -2.37 -3.75
CA SER A 72 8.29 -3.52 -3.29
C SER A 72 8.57 -4.75 -4.16
N PHE A 73 8.56 -4.58 -5.49
CA PHE A 73 8.89 -5.65 -6.43
C PHE A 73 10.32 -6.15 -6.26
N ILE A 74 11.29 -5.25 -6.08
CA ILE A 74 12.68 -5.61 -5.77
C ILE A 74 12.75 -6.40 -4.45
N THR A 75 12.04 -5.96 -3.41
CA THR A 75 12.04 -6.65 -2.11
C THR A 75 11.43 -8.05 -2.21
N TYR A 76 10.31 -8.20 -2.93
CA TYR A 76 9.68 -9.49 -3.20
C TYR A 76 10.60 -10.41 -4.01
N GLN A 77 11.24 -9.87 -5.05
CA GLN A 77 12.14 -10.63 -5.91
C GLN A 77 13.38 -11.09 -5.16
N VAL A 78 13.97 -10.23 -4.31
CA VAL A 78 15.12 -10.56 -3.46
C VAL A 78 14.75 -11.59 -2.40
N ALA A 79 13.61 -11.42 -1.72
CA ALA A 79 13.15 -12.35 -0.70
C ALA A 79 12.73 -13.73 -1.26
N SER A 80 12.21 -13.81 -2.49
CA SER A 80 11.88 -15.09 -3.13
C SER A 80 13.11 -15.83 -3.67
N LYS A 81 14.21 -15.10 -3.91
CA LYS A 81 15.44 -15.64 -4.50
C LYS A 81 16.49 -15.98 -3.44
N PHE A 82 16.21 -15.66 -2.17
CA PHE A 82 17.01 -15.99 -1.00
C PHE A 82 16.37 -17.18 -0.28
#